data_AF-A0A7C7Y787-F1
#
_entry.id   AF-A0A7C7Y787-F1
#
_cell.length_a   1.000
_cell.length_b   1.000
_cell.length_c   1.000
_cell.angle_alpha   90.00
_cell.angle_beta   90.00
_cell.angle_gamma   90.00
#
_symmetry.space_group_name_H-M   'P 1'
#
loop_
_entity.id
_entity.type
_entity.pdbx_description
1 polymer ?
#
loop_
_entity_poly.entity_id
_entity_poly.type
_entity_poly.pdbx_seq_one_letter_code
_entity_poly.pdbx_strand_id
1 'polypeptide(L)'
;MDSSSTDKAELIAFAQSRGGRLLSAEFGGRASLHRWRCALDHEFEASPGLLIDGGYWCPECFPSPVEDRGWDWARQVEVDPLLASFYRKG
;
A
#
# COMPACT_ATOMS: atom_id res chain seq x y z
N MET A 1 -22.89 -18.14 -7.26
CA MET A 1 -21.82 -18.88 -6.56
C MET A 1 -20.93 -17.82 -5.95
N ASP A 2 -20.79 -17.86 -4.64
CA ASP A 2 -20.41 -16.75 -3.75
C ASP A 2 -18.99 -16.21 -4.06
N SER A 3 -18.92 -15.04 -4.68
CA SER A 3 -17.66 -14.39 -5.11
C SER A 3 -17.16 -13.31 -4.15
N SER A 4 -17.49 -13.40 -2.85
CA SER A 4 -17.21 -12.31 -1.90
C SER A 4 -16.55 -12.80 -0.60
N SER A 5 -15.40 -13.45 -0.71
CA SER A 5 -14.41 -13.42 0.39
C SER A 5 -13.09 -12.96 -0.19
N THR A 6 -12.71 -11.72 0.11
CA THR A 6 -11.33 -11.29 -0.09
C THR A 6 -10.55 -11.85 1.07
N ASP A 7 -9.93 -12.99 0.83
CA ASP A 7 -9.25 -13.70 1.89
C ASP A 7 -8.00 -12.92 2.32
N LYS A 8 -7.64 -13.04 3.60
CA LYS A 8 -6.41 -12.48 4.18
C LYS A 8 -5.16 -12.71 3.30
N ALA A 9 -5.15 -13.82 2.54
CA ALA A 9 -4.10 -14.17 1.59
C ALA A 9 -3.92 -13.11 0.49
N GLU A 10 -5.01 -12.55 -0.07
CA GLU A 10 -4.92 -11.50 -1.10
C GLU A 10 -4.26 -10.23 -0.55
N LEU A 11 -4.61 -9.86 0.69
CA LEU A 11 -4.00 -8.70 1.36
C LEU A 11 -2.51 -8.91 1.60
N ILE A 12 -2.11 -10.10 2.02
CA ILE A 12 -0.71 -10.45 2.23
C ILE A 12 0.05 -10.37 0.90
N ALA A 13 -0.49 -10.96 -0.17
CA ALA A 13 0.12 -10.92 -1.49
C ALA A 13 0.26 -9.47 -2.00
N PHE A 14 -0.77 -8.63 -1.82
CA PHE A 14 -0.70 -7.22 -2.17
C PHE A 14 0.40 -6.50 -1.40
N ALA A 15 0.47 -6.67 -0.07
CA ALA A 15 1.51 -6.06 0.73
C ALA A 15 2.91 -6.48 0.26
N GLN A 16 3.11 -7.78 0.01
CA GLN A 16 4.38 -8.32 -0.49
C GLN A 16 4.76 -7.77 -1.86
N SER A 17 3.80 -7.57 -2.77
CA SER A 17 4.04 -6.98 -4.10
C SER A 17 4.59 -5.55 -4.02
N ARG A 18 4.27 -4.84 -2.93
CA ARG A 18 4.75 -3.49 -2.61
C ARG A 18 5.99 -3.49 -1.70
N GLY A 19 6.60 -4.66 -1.48
CA GLY A 19 7.73 -4.84 -0.55
C GLY A 19 7.38 -4.66 0.93
N GLY A 20 6.08 -4.58 1.26
CA GLY A 20 5.56 -4.45 2.61
C GLY A 20 4.98 -5.74 3.20
N ARG A 21 4.32 -5.62 4.35
CA ARG A 21 3.68 -6.72 5.08
C ARG A 21 2.40 -6.28 5.77
N LEU A 22 1.42 -7.18 5.83
CA LEU A 22 0.22 -7.02 6.65
C LEU A 22 0.55 -7.38 8.11
N LEU A 23 0.23 -6.49 9.04
CA LEU A 23 0.42 -6.69 10.48
C LEU A 23 -0.86 -7.15 11.18
N SER A 24 -2.04 -6.87 10.61
CA SER A 24 -3.31 -7.33 11.16
C SER A 24 -3.41 -8.86 11.21
N ALA A 25 -3.74 -9.39 12.38
CA ALA A 25 -3.93 -10.82 12.58
C ALA A 25 -5.26 -11.32 11.98
N GLU A 26 -6.30 -10.49 12.01
CA GLU A 26 -7.65 -10.85 11.59
C GLU A 26 -8.11 -10.04 10.38
N PHE A 27 -8.82 -10.69 9.46
CA PHE A 27 -9.38 -9.99 8.31
C PHE A 27 -10.78 -9.46 8.65
N GLY A 28 -10.88 -8.17 8.96
CA GLY A 28 -12.15 -7.49 9.23
C GLY A 28 -12.95 -7.05 7.99
N GLY A 29 -12.54 -7.40 6.77
CA GLY A 29 -13.20 -6.95 5.52
C GLY A 29 -12.45 -5.85 4.76
N ARG A 30 -12.90 -5.54 3.54
CA ARG A 30 -12.29 -4.55 2.62
C ARG A 30 -12.42 -3.09 3.08
N ALA A 31 -13.50 -2.77 3.80
CA ALA A 31 -13.77 -1.42 4.31
C ALA A 31 -13.17 -1.19 5.71
N SER A 32 -12.82 -2.27 6.42
CA SER A 32 -12.22 -2.20 7.75
C SER A 32 -10.78 -1.73 7.66
N LEU A 33 -10.31 -1.07 8.73
CA LEU A 33 -8.90 -0.68 8.84
C LEU A 33 -8.04 -1.87 9.23
N HIS A 34 -6.91 -2.00 8.58
CA HIS A 34 -5.89 -2.98 8.91
C HIS A 34 -4.56 -2.29 9.10
N ARG A 35 -3.68 -2.88 9.91
CA ARG A 35 -2.31 -2.41 10.11
C ARG A 35 -1.42 -2.98 9.01
N TRP A 36 -0.68 -2.11 8.36
CA TRP A 36 0.26 -2.43 7.30
C TRP A 36 1.63 -1.88 7.66
N ARG A 37 2.64 -2.43 7.01
CA ARG A 37 4.00 -1.90 7.07
C ARG A 37 4.63 -1.91 5.70
N CYS A 38 5.19 -0.78 5.25
CA CYS A 38 5.84 -0.70 3.94
C CYS A 38 7.28 -1.23 3.96
N ALA A 39 7.94 -1.23 2.80
CA ALA A 39 9.34 -1.65 2.66
C ALA A 39 10.33 -0.79 3.46
N LEU A 40 9.98 0.47 3.76
CA LEU A 40 10.77 1.38 4.59
C LEU A 40 10.47 1.25 6.10
N ASP A 41 9.76 0.19 6.50
CA ASP A 41 9.36 -0.09 7.89
C ASP A 41 8.35 0.92 8.49
N HIS A 42 7.74 1.80 7.69
CA HIS A 42 6.65 2.66 8.18
C HIS A 42 5.39 1.84 8.43
N GLU A 43 4.83 1.98 9.63
CA GLU A 43 3.56 1.37 10.00
C GLU A 43 2.40 2.35 9.84
N PHE A 44 1.32 1.90 9.22
CA PHE A 44 0.14 2.75 9.00
C PHE A 44 -1.15 1.91 8.97
N GLU A 45 -2.27 2.59 9.19
CA GLU A 45 -3.60 1.99 9.17
C GLU A 45 -4.36 2.43 7.93
N ALA A 46 -4.84 1.46 7.15
CA ALA A 46 -5.61 1.73 5.95
C ALA A 46 -6.54 0.55 5.63
N SER A 47 -7.62 0.85 4.90
CA SER A 47 -8.53 -0.18 4.43
C SER A 47 -8.03 -0.78 3.10
N PRO A 48 -8.18 -2.09 2.87
CA PRO A 48 -7.84 -2.74 1.62
C PRO A 48 -8.46 -2.04 0.41
N GLY A 49 -9.69 -1.56 0.51
CA GLY A 49 -10.33 -0.82 -0.57
C GLY A 49 -9.57 0.46 -0.93
N LEU A 50 -9.09 1.21 0.07
CA LEU A 50 -8.28 2.40 -0.20
C LEU A 50 -6.94 2.05 -0.86
N LEU A 51 -6.31 0.96 -0.44
CA LEU A 51 -4.99 0.58 -0.95
C LEU A 51 -5.04 -0.07 -2.33
N ILE A 52 -5.94 -1.02 -2.52
CA ILE A 52 -6.05 -1.86 -3.72
C ILE A 52 -6.85 -1.12 -4.79
N ASP A 53 -8.08 -0.69 -4.47
CA ASP A 53 -8.95 -0.01 -5.44
C ASP A 53 -8.55 1.46 -5.62
N GLY A 54 -8.18 2.14 -4.54
CA GLY A 54 -7.77 3.55 -4.56
C GLY A 54 -6.32 3.80 -5.00
N GLY A 55 -5.50 2.75 -5.07
CA GLY A 55 -4.09 2.85 -5.45
C GLY A 55 -3.19 3.55 -4.42
N TYR A 56 -3.70 3.85 -3.23
CA TYR A 56 -2.92 4.44 -2.14
C TYR A 56 -2.00 3.39 -1.50
N TRP A 57 -1.00 3.86 -0.76
CA TRP A 57 -0.10 2.97 -0.03
C TRP A 57 0.25 3.55 1.34
N CYS A 58 1.53 3.87 1.54
CA CYS A 58 2.02 4.42 2.79
C CYS A 58 2.02 5.95 2.74
N PRO A 59 1.39 6.65 3.70
CA PRO A 59 1.33 8.12 3.71
C PRO A 59 2.70 8.78 3.96
N GLU A 60 3.59 8.11 4.68
CA GLU A 60 4.99 8.59 4.85
C GLU A 60 5.78 8.46 3.54
N CYS A 61 5.41 7.51 2.69
CA CYS A 61 6.02 7.31 1.38
C CYS A 61 5.41 8.22 0.31
N PHE A 62 4.09 8.35 0.33
CA PHE A 62 3.29 9.19 -0.55
C PHE A 62 2.51 10.18 0.30
N PRO A 63 3.18 11.24 0.81
CA PRO A 63 2.49 12.29 1.53
C PRO A 63 1.43 12.89 0.60
N SER A 64 0.27 13.21 1.16
CA SER A 64 -0.79 13.83 0.38
C SER A 64 -0.30 15.18 -0.18
N PRO A 65 -0.69 15.57 -1.39
CA PRO A 65 -0.27 16.84 -2.01
C PRO A 65 -0.75 18.09 -1.25
N VAL A 66 -1.55 17.92 -0.19
CA VAL A 66 -2.03 19.01 0.68
C VAL A 66 -0.94 19.46 1.66
N GLU A 67 0.06 18.62 1.91
CA GLU A 67 1.25 19.00 2.65
C GLU A 67 2.25 19.57 1.63
N ASP A 68 2.66 20.82 1.82
CA ASP A 68 3.53 21.68 0.98
C ASP A 68 4.97 21.14 0.83
N ARG A 69 5.13 19.82 0.65
CA ARG A 69 6.37 19.09 0.43
C ARG A 69 6.15 18.27 -0.84
N GLY A 70 6.72 18.76 -1.94
CA GLY A 70 6.62 18.11 -3.25
C GLY A 70 6.94 16.61 -3.18
N TRP A 71 6.32 15.83 -4.08
CA TRP A 71 6.46 14.39 -4.11
C TRP A 71 7.91 13.99 -4.44
N ASP A 72 8.61 13.35 -3.49
CA ASP A 72 9.98 12.83 -3.70
C ASP A 72 9.93 11.45 -4.39
N TRP A 73 9.52 11.46 -5.65
CA TRP A 73 9.45 10.25 -6.48
C TRP A 73 10.81 9.55 -6.65
N ALA A 74 11.93 10.29 -6.51
CA ALA A 74 13.28 9.79 -6.73
C ALA A 74 13.68 8.70 -5.71
N ARG A 75 13.35 8.86 -4.43
CA ARG A 75 13.65 7.88 -3.37
C ARG A 75 12.72 6.67 -3.39
N GLN A 76 11.49 6.84 -3.87
CA GLN A 76 10.44 5.81 -3.90
C GLN A 76 10.71 4.72 -4.96
N VAL A 77 11.20 5.13 -6.14
CA VAL A 77 11.46 4.22 -7.27
C VAL A 77 12.54 3.18 -6.96
N GLU A 78 13.45 3.46 -6.01
CA GLU A 78 14.50 2.51 -5.62
C GLU A 78 13.97 1.35 -4.77
N VAL A 79 12.83 1.52 -4.09
CA VAL A 79 12.32 0.57 -3.09
C VAL A 79 10.93 -0.01 -3.40
N ASP A 80 10.14 0.64 -4.26
CA ASP A 80 8.85 0.13 -4.75
C ASP A 80 8.98 -0.39 -6.20
N PRO A 81 9.03 -1.72 -6.41
CA PRO A 81 9.20 -2.31 -7.74
C PRO A 81 8.00 -2.06 -8.68
N LEU A 82 6.81 -1.80 -8.14
CA LEU A 82 5.66 -1.40 -8.96
C LEU A 82 5.88 0.00 -9.51
N LEU A 83 6.39 0.94 -8.72
CA LEU A 83 6.69 2.28 -9.22
C LEU A 83 7.87 2.32 -10.19
N ALA A 84 8.89 1.51 -9.96
CA ALA A 84 10.01 1.37 -10.90
C ALA A 84 9.56 0.96 -12.31
N SER A 85 8.46 0.21 -12.41
CA SER A 85 7.89 -0.25 -13.68
C SER A 85 7.18 0.88 -14.46
N PHE A 86 6.69 1.92 -13.78
CA PHE A 86 5.92 3.01 -14.40
C PHE A 86 6.71 4.32 -14.53
N TYR A 87 7.80 4.52 -13.77
CA TYR A 87 8.61 5.73 -13.84
C TYR A 87 9.56 5.71 -15.05
N ARG A 88 9.16 6.37 -16.15
CA ARG A 88 10.10 6.78 -17.21
C ARG A 88 10.72 8.12 -16.84
N LYS A 89 11.98 8.10 -16.43
CA LYS A 89 12.81 9.30 -16.31
C LYS A 89 12.99 9.88 -17.71
N GLY A 90 12.37 11.03 -17.95
CA GLY A 90 12.55 11.82 -19.18
C GLY A 90 13.93 12.44 -19.27
#